data_AF-A0A975Q2M1-F1
#
_entry.id   AF-A0A975Q2M1-F1
#
_cell.length_a   1.000
_cell.length_b   1.000
_cell.length_c   1.000
_cell.angle_alpha   90.00
_cell.angle_beta   90.00
_cell.angle_gamma   90.00
#
_symmetry.space_group_name_H-M   'P 1'
#
loop_
_entity.id
_entity.type
_entity.pdbx_description
1 polymer ?
#
loop_
_entity_poly.entity_id
_entity_poly.type
_entity_poly.pdbx_seq_one_letter_code
_entity_poly.pdbx_strand_id
1 'polypeptide(L)'
;MTGAIRLSAGDVRQLREVAEGIARRHSSATRFAIEIAERVNLTTGNAALNILAISDDPDWEDTDLYTTHPWSRIRERHELVNGRVLFDLYIYERPGIGETGDLVCCVQAELDAQGLAAVHADSAKHVWRRADL
;
A
#
# COMPACT_ATOMS: atom_id res chain seq x y z
N MET A 1 18.77 8.85 -8.20
CA MET A 1 19.38 7.51 -8.09
C MET A 1 18.31 6.48 -8.38
N THR A 2 18.48 5.67 -9.43
CA THR A 2 17.64 4.49 -9.69
C THR A 2 18.10 3.37 -8.77
N GLY A 3 17.24 2.95 -7.85
CA GLY A 3 17.46 1.82 -6.97
C GLY A 3 16.22 0.95 -6.95
N ALA A 4 16.33 -0.27 -6.42
CA ALA A 4 15.17 -1.14 -6.25
C ALA A 4 15.17 -1.76 -4.86
N ILE A 5 14.01 -1.78 -4.22
CA ILE A 5 13.81 -2.28 -2.87
C ILE A 5 13.01 -3.58 -2.89
N ARG A 6 13.32 -4.47 -1.95
CA ARG A 6 12.47 -5.62 -1.61
C ARG A 6 12.28 -5.61 -0.11
N LEU A 7 11.03 -5.60 0.35
CA LEU A 7 10.73 -5.61 1.77
C LEU A 7 11.25 -6.89 2.45
N SER A 8 11.78 -6.73 3.66
CA SER A 8 12.11 -7.87 4.50
C SER A 8 10.85 -8.56 5.00
N ALA A 9 10.98 -9.79 5.52
CA ALA A 9 9.84 -10.46 6.17
C ALA A 9 9.32 -9.67 7.38
N GLY A 10 10.19 -8.95 8.09
CA GLY A 10 9.85 -8.08 9.21
C GLY A 10 9.00 -6.89 8.75
N ASP A 11 9.41 -6.20 7.69
CA ASP A 11 8.66 -5.08 7.11
C ASP A 11 7.25 -5.51 6.65
N VAL A 12 7.16 -6.64 5.94
CA VAL A 12 5.88 -7.17 5.46
C VAL A 12 4.96 -7.52 6.63
N ARG A 13 5.52 -8.05 7.72
CA ARG A 13 4.77 -8.35 8.95
C ARG A 13 4.29 -7.05 9.61
N GLN A 14 5.19 -6.09 9.80
CA GLN A 14 4.88 -4.78 10.40
C GLN A 14 3.77 -4.06 9.62
N LEU A 15 3.87 -4.00 8.29
CA LEU A 15 2.86 -3.38 7.43
C LEU A 15 1.50 -4.07 7.58
N ARG A 16 1.47 -5.41 7.57
CA ARG A 16 0.24 -6.17 7.76
C ARG A 16 -0.39 -5.94 9.14
N GLU A 17 0.42 -5.97 10.20
CA GLU A 17 -0.04 -5.74 11.57
C GLU A 17 -0.64 -4.33 11.73
N VAL A 18 -0.01 -3.31 11.15
CA VAL A 18 -0.53 -1.93 11.15
C VAL A 18 -1.83 -1.83 10.36
N ALA A 19 -1.86 -2.36 9.13
CA ALA A 19 -3.05 -2.32 8.27
C ALA A 19 -4.26 -3.03 8.90
N GLU A 20 -4.07 -4.26 9.41
CA GLU A 20 -5.14 -4.99 10.10
C GLU A 20 -5.53 -4.30 11.41
N GLY A 21 -4.59 -3.68 12.13
CA GLY A 21 -4.87 -2.89 13.33
C GLY A 21 -5.76 -1.67 13.06
N ILE A 22 -5.62 -1.05 11.88
CA ILE A 22 -6.50 0.04 11.43
C ILE A 22 -7.87 -0.53 11.05
N ALA A 23 -7.91 -1.58 10.23
CA ALA A 23 -9.17 -2.21 9.80
C ALA A 23 -10.05 -2.63 10.99
N ARG A 24 -9.44 -3.14 12.07
CA ARG A 24 -10.16 -3.50 13.32
C ARG A 24 -10.84 -2.34 14.05
N ARG A 25 -10.50 -1.09 13.72
CA ARG A 25 -11.21 0.10 14.24
C ARG A 25 -12.53 0.33 13.51
N HIS A 26 -12.67 -0.20 12.30
CA HIS A 26 -13.80 0.03 11.41
C HIS A 26 -14.68 -1.21 11.21
N SER A 27 -14.14 -2.41 11.45
CA SER A 27 -14.85 -3.68 11.28
C SER A 27 -14.60 -4.65 12.44
N SER A 28 -15.63 -5.42 12.79
CA SER A 28 -15.58 -6.52 13.76
C SER A 28 -15.22 -7.87 13.14
N ALA A 29 -14.92 -7.91 11.83
CA ALA A 29 -14.55 -9.13 11.14
C ALA A 29 -13.33 -9.81 11.78
N THR A 30 -13.34 -11.15 11.82
CA THR A 30 -12.24 -11.91 12.42
C THR A 30 -10.97 -11.84 11.58
N ARG A 31 -11.11 -11.74 10.25
CA ARG A 31 -10.03 -11.81 9.27
C ARG A 31 -10.20 -10.73 8.22
N PHE A 32 -9.07 -10.32 7.65
CA PHE A 32 -8.99 -9.35 6.57
C PHE A 32 -8.18 -9.89 5.39
N ALA A 33 -8.58 -9.50 4.18
CA ALA A 33 -7.77 -9.63 2.98
C ALA A 33 -7.12 -8.28 2.68
N ILE A 34 -5.91 -8.31 2.12
CA ILE A 34 -5.21 -7.09 1.68
C ILE A 34 -4.89 -7.29 0.22
N GLU A 35 -5.18 -6.29 -0.60
CA GLU A 35 -4.80 -6.24 -2.00
C GLU A 35 -3.97 -4.98 -2.24
N ILE A 36 -3.09 -5.04 -3.23
CA ILE A 36 -2.29 -3.89 -3.66
C ILE A 36 -2.91 -3.30 -4.92
N ALA A 37 -3.22 -2.01 -4.89
CA ALA A 37 -3.81 -1.30 -6.01
C ALA A 37 -2.73 -0.92 -7.02
N GLU A 38 -2.99 -1.25 -8.28
CA GLU A 38 -2.35 -0.62 -9.42
C GLU A 38 -3.23 0.56 -9.83
N ARG A 39 -2.62 1.74 -9.94
CA ARG A 39 -3.32 2.96 -10.34
C ARG A 39 -2.95 3.31 -11.77
N VAL A 40 -3.83 4.05 -12.44
CA VAL A 40 -3.59 4.62 -13.77
C VAL A 40 -3.65 6.14 -13.69
N ASN A 41 -2.70 6.83 -14.31
CA ASN A 41 -2.76 8.28 -14.46
C ASN A 41 -3.80 8.64 -15.53
N LEU A 42 -4.78 9.47 -15.18
CA LEU A 42 -5.91 9.82 -16.03
C LEU A 42 -5.51 10.70 -17.23
N THR A 43 -4.38 11.37 -17.15
CA THR A 43 -3.86 12.24 -18.23
C THR A 43 -2.98 11.45 -19.21
N THR A 44 -2.10 10.59 -18.70
CA THR A 44 -1.11 9.89 -19.54
C THR A 44 -1.51 8.46 -19.91
N GLY A 45 -2.44 7.85 -19.18
CA GLY A 45 -2.84 6.45 -19.34
C GLY A 45 -1.82 5.44 -18.82
N ASN A 46 -0.70 5.89 -18.22
CA ASN A 46 0.30 5.01 -17.65
C ASN A 46 -0.21 4.39 -16.34
N ALA A 47 0.00 3.09 -16.17
CA ALA A 47 -0.39 2.36 -14.96
C ALA A 47 0.84 1.81 -14.22
N ALA A 48 0.81 1.86 -12.89
CA ALA A 48 1.85 1.32 -12.04
C ALA A 48 1.34 1.03 -10.62
N LEU A 49 2.00 0.08 -9.95
CA LEU A 49 1.84 -0.14 -8.50
C LEU A 49 2.46 0.99 -7.69
N ASN A 50 3.68 1.43 -8.06
CA ASN A 50 4.32 2.58 -7.43
C ASN A 50 3.69 3.85 -8.00
N ILE A 51 2.84 4.52 -7.22
CA ILE A 51 2.09 5.71 -7.65
C ILE A 51 3.05 6.83 -8.07
N LEU A 52 4.19 6.94 -7.41
CA LEU A 52 5.22 7.94 -7.72
C LEU A 52 5.84 7.75 -9.12
N ALA A 53 5.66 6.60 -9.76
CA ALA A 53 6.13 6.37 -11.13
C ALA A 53 5.20 6.99 -12.19
N ILE A 54 3.98 7.35 -11.80
CA ILE A 54 2.93 7.80 -12.73
C ILE A 54 2.28 9.12 -12.33
N SER A 55 2.54 9.65 -11.13
CA SER A 55 1.98 10.93 -10.67
C SER A 55 2.97 11.68 -9.77
N ASP A 56 3.04 12.99 -9.97
CA ASP A 56 3.73 13.96 -9.11
C ASP A 56 2.75 14.79 -8.25
N ASP A 57 1.43 14.55 -8.39
CA ASP A 57 0.41 15.20 -7.58
C ASP A 57 0.55 14.75 -6.12
N PRO A 58 0.57 15.64 -5.12
CA PRO A 58 0.70 15.23 -3.72
C PRO A 58 -0.53 14.49 -3.16
N ASP A 59 -1.70 14.66 -3.78
CA ASP A 59 -3.00 14.12 -3.38
C ASP A 59 -3.49 13.00 -4.35
N TRP A 60 -2.76 12.78 -5.45
CA TRP A 60 -3.02 11.74 -6.47
C TRP A 60 -4.40 11.82 -7.12
N GLU A 61 -5.01 13.00 -7.12
CA GLU A 61 -6.32 13.26 -7.74
C GLU A 61 -6.29 13.02 -9.26
N ASP A 62 -5.10 13.06 -9.87
CA ASP A 62 -4.87 12.76 -11.27
C ASP A 62 -4.76 11.25 -11.59
N THR A 63 -4.99 10.39 -10.59
CA THR A 63 -4.96 8.93 -10.75
C THR A 63 -6.26 8.26 -10.34
N ASP A 64 -6.57 7.13 -10.95
CA ASP A 64 -7.69 6.26 -10.55
C ASP A 64 -7.23 4.82 -10.33
N LEU A 65 -8.05 4.02 -9.65
CA LEU A 65 -7.84 2.59 -9.52
C LEU A 65 -7.92 1.93 -10.90
N TYR A 66 -6.86 1.26 -11.31
CA TYR A 66 -6.83 0.49 -12.55
C TYR A 66 -7.24 -0.96 -12.32
N THR A 67 -6.60 -1.61 -11.35
CA THR A 67 -6.92 -2.97 -10.89
C THR A 67 -6.30 -3.21 -9.52
N THR A 68 -6.72 -4.25 -8.83
CA THR A 68 -6.04 -4.75 -7.63
C THR A 68 -5.25 -6.01 -7.96
N HIS A 69 -4.23 -6.29 -7.12
CA HIS A 69 -3.38 -7.46 -7.22
C HIS A 69 -3.25 -8.15 -5.85
N PRO A 70 -2.90 -9.47 -5.83
CA PRO A 70 -2.73 -10.18 -4.57
C PRO A 70 -1.64 -9.57 -3.67
N TRP A 71 -1.85 -9.60 -2.35
CA TRP A 71 -0.89 -9.15 -1.33
C TRP A 71 0.56 -9.63 -1.57
N SER A 72 0.75 -10.82 -2.14
CA SER A 72 2.08 -11.39 -2.39
C SER A 72 3.00 -10.48 -3.20
N ARG A 73 2.45 -9.60 -4.06
CA ARG A 73 3.26 -8.71 -4.89
C ARG A 73 4.04 -7.67 -4.08
N ILE A 74 3.63 -7.38 -2.84
CA ILE A 74 4.42 -6.51 -1.93
C ILE A 74 5.84 -7.06 -1.68
N ARG A 75 6.05 -8.36 -1.88
CA ARG A 75 7.35 -9.05 -1.70
C ARG A 75 8.23 -9.05 -2.95
N GLU A 76 7.71 -8.55 -4.07
CA GLU A 76 8.47 -8.37 -5.31
C GLU A 76 9.54 -7.27 -5.10
N ARG A 77 10.45 -7.15 -6.07
CA ARG A 77 11.40 -6.05 -6.10
C ARG A 77 10.75 -4.88 -6.84
N HIS A 78 10.79 -3.70 -6.23
CA HIS A 78 10.10 -2.50 -6.70
C HIS A 78 11.08 -1.37 -6.97
N GLU A 79 10.91 -0.69 -8.10
CA GLU A 79 11.76 0.43 -8.49
C GLU A 79 11.45 1.68 -7.67
N LEU A 80 12.51 2.28 -7.12
CA LEU A 80 12.45 3.53 -6.39
C LEU A 80 12.39 4.71 -7.35
N VAL A 81 11.37 5.56 -7.21
CA VAL A 81 11.26 6.85 -7.88
C VAL A 81 11.68 7.92 -6.89
N ASN A 82 12.73 8.67 -7.22
CA ASN A 82 13.34 9.65 -6.31
C ASN A 82 13.67 9.06 -4.92
N GLY A 83 14.09 7.79 -4.89
CA GLY A 83 14.44 7.07 -3.66
C GLY A 83 13.26 6.49 -2.88
N ARG A 84 12.03 6.61 -3.38
CA ARG A 84 10.81 6.20 -2.67
C ARG A 84 9.91 5.31 -3.53
N VAL A 85 9.06 4.56 -2.86
CA VAL A 85 7.91 3.86 -3.44
C VAL A 85 6.69 4.17 -2.59
N LEU A 86 5.54 4.31 -3.24
CA LEU A 86 4.27 4.50 -2.57
C LEU A 86 3.23 3.56 -3.15
N PHE A 87 2.73 2.67 -2.31
CA PHE A 87 1.67 1.73 -2.65
C PHE A 87 0.37 2.12 -1.98
N ASP A 88 -0.72 1.96 -2.70
CA ASP A 88 -2.08 2.02 -2.17
C ASP A 88 -2.59 0.59 -1.94
N LEU A 89 -3.14 0.34 -0.75
CA LEU A 89 -3.49 -0.99 -0.28
C LEU A 89 -4.95 -0.98 0.18
N TYR A 90 -5.72 -1.92 -0.34
CA TYR A 90 -7.14 -2.05 -0.06
C TYR A 90 -7.34 -3.19 0.92
N ILE A 91 -7.99 -2.91 2.06
CA ILE A 91 -8.26 -3.91 3.09
C ILE A 91 -9.74 -4.26 3.06
N TYR A 92 -10.01 -5.53 2.82
CA TYR A 92 -11.37 -6.08 2.77
C TYR A 92 -11.63 -6.98 3.96
N GLU A 93 -12.89 -7.10 4.36
CA GLU A 93 -13.30 -8.19 5.25
C GLU A 93 -13.04 -9.54 4.59
N ARG A 94 -12.79 -10.57 5.41
CA ARG A 94 -12.65 -11.94 4.94
C ARG A 94 -13.52 -12.89 5.78
N PRO A 95 -14.83 -12.91 5.53
CA PRO A 95 -15.78 -13.67 6.35
C PRO A 95 -15.56 -15.19 6.27
N GLY A 96 -15.10 -15.69 5.12
CA GLY A 96 -14.89 -17.12 4.85
C GLY A 96 -13.60 -17.44 4.10
N ILE A 97 -13.31 -18.74 3.95
CA ILE A 97 -12.18 -19.20 3.11
C ILE A 97 -12.55 -18.98 1.64
N GLY A 98 -11.82 -18.10 0.96
CA GLY A 98 -12.05 -17.78 -0.45
C GLY A 98 -13.08 -16.67 -0.69
N GLU A 99 -13.63 -16.09 0.38
CA GLU A 99 -14.57 -14.97 0.30
C GLU A 99 -13.83 -13.66 0.60
N THR A 100 -14.03 -12.65 -0.24
CA THR A 100 -13.68 -11.25 0.02
C THR A 100 -14.98 -10.50 0.26
N GLY A 101 -15.11 -9.90 1.43
CA GLY A 101 -16.26 -9.09 1.82
C GLY A 101 -16.08 -7.62 1.45
N ASP A 102 -16.77 -6.75 2.18
CA ASP A 102 -16.75 -5.32 1.91
C ASP A 102 -15.38 -4.70 2.13
N LEU A 103 -15.10 -3.63 1.38
CA LEU A 103 -13.93 -2.78 1.62
C LEU A 103 -14.08 -2.10 2.98
N VAL A 104 -13.08 -2.27 3.84
CA VAL A 104 -13.07 -1.73 5.21
C VAL A 104 -12.38 -0.37 5.26
N CYS A 105 -11.17 -0.29 4.72
CA CYS A 105 -10.39 0.93 4.65
C CYS A 105 -9.27 0.83 3.60
N CYS A 106 -8.63 1.96 3.31
CA CYS A 106 -7.44 2.02 2.47
C CYS A 106 -6.24 2.48 3.31
N VAL A 107 -5.08 1.87 3.07
CA VAL A 107 -3.82 2.29 3.68
C VAL A 107 -2.77 2.46 2.61
N GLN A 108 -1.83 3.35 2.86
CA GLN A 108 -0.73 3.59 1.94
C GLN A 108 0.57 3.15 2.61
N ALA A 109 1.40 2.42 1.88
CA ALA A 109 2.72 2.00 2.33
C ALA A 109 3.79 2.80 1.60
N GLU A 110 4.58 3.54 2.36
CA GLU A 110 5.75 4.24 1.86
C GLU A 110 7.02 3.42 2.15
N LEU A 111 7.82 3.22 1.12
CA LEU A 111 9.11 2.52 1.21
C LEU A 111 10.23 3.44 0.76
N ASP A 112 11.43 3.17 1.29
CA ASP A 112 12.68 3.79 0.87
C ASP A 112 13.76 2.72 0.64
N ALA A 113 15.01 3.17 0.46
CA ALA A 113 16.14 2.27 0.24
C ALA A 113 16.43 1.32 1.41
N GLN A 114 15.90 1.57 2.62
CA GLN A 114 16.11 0.73 3.80
C GLN A 114 14.93 -0.22 4.10
N GLY A 115 13.77 -0.06 3.44
CA GLY A 115 12.60 -0.92 3.62
C GLY A 115 11.31 -0.13 3.82
N LEU A 116 10.45 -0.58 4.74
CA LEU A 116 9.22 0.15 5.08
C LEU A 116 9.58 1.43 5.85
N ALA A 117 9.16 2.58 5.33
CA ALA A 117 9.48 3.89 5.89
C ALA A 117 8.29 4.45 6.70
N ALA A 118 7.09 4.40 6.14
CA ALA A 118 5.87 4.86 6.79
C ALA A 118 4.63 4.10 6.32
N VAL A 119 3.57 4.18 7.13
CA VAL A 119 2.22 3.78 6.76
C VAL A 119 1.29 4.97 7.00
N HIS A 120 0.39 5.20 6.06
CA HIS A 120 -0.67 6.21 6.12
C HIS A 120 -2.02 5.49 6.00
N ALA A 121 -3.09 6.09 6.49
CA ALA A 121 -4.42 5.53 6.38
C ALA A 121 -5.43 6.64 6.18
N ASP A 122 -6.25 6.51 5.14
CA ASP A 122 -7.19 7.55 4.73
C ASP A 122 -6.51 8.94 4.68
N SER A 123 -7.00 9.91 5.45
CA SER A 123 -6.41 11.26 5.55
C SER A 123 -5.29 11.38 6.60
N ALA A 124 -5.02 10.34 7.39
CA ALA A 124 -4.03 10.36 8.46
C ALA A 124 -2.65 9.93 7.96
N LYS A 125 -1.69 10.87 7.98
CA LYS A 125 -0.29 10.60 7.65
C LYS A 125 0.47 10.01 8.84
N HIS A 126 1.39 9.09 8.56
CA HIS A 126 2.32 8.52 9.55
C HIS A 126 1.63 7.82 10.73
N VAL A 127 0.58 7.05 10.47
CA VAL A 127 -0.04 6.18 11.50
C VAL A 127 0.96 5.16 12.05
N TRP A 128 2.00 4.87 11.28
CA TRP A 128 3.24 4.25 11.71
C TRP A 128 4.39 4.88 10.91
N ARG A 129 5.56 5.02 11.55
CA ARG A 129 6.79 5.46 10.91
C ARG A 129 7.98 4.75 11.53
N ARG A 130 8.95 4.35 10.70
CA ARG A 130 10.23 3.83 11.20
C ARG A 130 10.92 4.93 12.01
N ALA A 131 11.44 4.59 13.19
CA ALA A 131 12.20 5.55 13.98
C ALA A 131 13.46 5.96 13.21
N ASP A 132 13.71 7.26 13.11
CA ASP A 132 14.97 7.78 12.57
C ASP A 132 16.07 7.40 13.58
N LEU A 133 17.03 6.57 13.16
CA LEU A 133 18.21 6.20 13.94
C LEU A 133 19.24 7.34 13.96
#